data_AF-B7L1B9-F1
#
_entry.id   AF-B7L1B9-F1
#
_cell.length_a   1.000
_cell.length_b   1.000
_cell.length_c   1.000
_cell.angle_alpha   90.00
_cell.angle_beta   90.00
_cell.angle_gamma   90.00
#
_symmetry.space_group_name_H-M   'P 1'
#
loop_
_entity.id
_entity.type
_entity.pdbx_description
1 polymer ?
#
loop_
_entity_poly.entity_id
_entity_poly.type
_entity_poly.pdbx_seq_one_letter_code
_entity_poly.pdbx_strand_id
1 'polypeptide(L)'
;MNEQAATEGCPLMGELVALLAEEQPTFPLSEQEHLFQRLLDLEKRARAESADAVVLAAISSVRRMSGVAATALWPPRVRGH
;
A
#
# COMPACT_ATOMS: atom_id res chain seq x y z
N MET A 1 -12.19 36.27 -8.42
CA MET A 1 -11.58 35.32 -9.37
C MET A 1 -10.11 35.22 -9.00
N ASN A 2 -9.68 34.09 -8.43
CA ASN A 2 -8.33 33.59 -8.62
C ASN A 2 -8.34 32.09 -8.38
N GLU A 3 -8.18 31.38 -9.49
CA GLU A 3 -8.21 29.92 -9.63
C GLU A 3 -6.83 29.37 -9.28
N GLN A 4 -6.64 28.98 -8.02
CA GLN A 4 -5.48 28.17 -7.62
C GLN A 4 -5.98 26.81 -7.15
N ALA A 5 -6.37 25.99 -8.12
CA ALA A 5 -6.64 24.57 -7.96
C ALA A 5 -5.66 23.79 -8.86
N ALA A 6 -5.12 22.69 -8.34
CA ALA A 6 -4.20 21.73 -8.97
C ALA A 6 -2.80 22.30 -9.26
N THR A 7 -1.68 21.79 -8.71
CA THR A 7 -1.25 20.38 -8.69
C THR A 7 -0.16 20.17 -7.63
N GLU A 8 -0.42 20.46 -6.35
CA GLU A 8 0.41 19.86 -5.28
C GLU A 8 -0.02 18.40 -5.15
N GLY A 9 0.82 17.49 -5.65
CA GLY A 9 0.54 16.06 -5.60
C GLY A 9 0.19 15.63 -4.18
N CYS A 10 -0.84 14.77 -4.04
CA CYS A 10 -1.28 14.32 -2.72
C CYS A 10 -0.10 13.70 -1.96
N PRO A 11 0.27 14.21 -0.77
CA PRO A 11 1.44 13.75 -0.04
C PRO A 11 1.35 12.25 0.30
N LEU A 12 0.15 11.74 0.52
CA LEU A 12 -0.12 10.32 0.74
C LEU A 12 0.20 9.45 -0.48
N MET A 13 0.04 9.98 -1.70
CA MET A 13 0.46 9.29 -2.92
C MET A 13 1.98 9.27 -3.07
N GLY A 14 2.67 10.33 -2.62
CA GLY A 14 4.13 10.34 -2.52
C GLY A 14 4.65 9.30 -1.51
N GLU A 15 4.03 9.23 -0.33
CA GLU A 15 4.32 8.20 0.68
C GLU A 15 4.06 6.79 0.14
N LEU A 16 2.94 6.58 -0.57
CA LEU A 16 2.60 5.30 -1.20
C LEU A 16 3.65 4.87 -2.24
N VAL A 17 4.09 5.78 -3.10
CA VAL A 17 5.12 5.49 -4.11
C VAL A 17 6.47 5.18 -3.46
N ALA A 18 6.86 5.91 -2.41
CA ALA A 18 8.09 5.63 -1.68
C ALA A 18 8.06 4.24 -1.03
N LEU A 19 6.94 3.87 -0.39
CA LEU A 19 6.75 2.55 0.21
C LEU A 19 6.87 1.42 -0.82
N LEU A 20 6.32 1.62 -2.02
CA LEU A 20 6.40 0.62 -3.09
C LEU A 20 7.75 0.58 -3.79
N ALA A 21 8.45 1.71 -3.90
CA ALA A 21 9.78 1.78 -4.48
C ALA A 21 10.85 1.11 -3.60
N GLU A 22 10.60 1.03 -2.29
CA GLU A 22 11.43 0.26 -1.36
C GLU A 22 11.30 -1.26 -1.59
N GLU A 23 10.26 -1.76 -2.28
CA GLU A 23 9.99 -3.18 -2.50
C GLU A 23 10.92 -3.80 -3.58
N GLN A 24 11.71 -4.82 -3.22
CA GLN A 24 12.51 -5.66 -4.11
C GLN A 24 11.92 -7.08 -4.13
N PRO A 25 11.91 -7.75 -5.30
CA PRO A 25 11.19 -9.01 -5.50
C PRO A 25 11.74 -10.23 -4.70
N THR A 26 12.75 -10.05 -3.86
CA THR A 26 13.41 -11.09 -3.07
C THR A 26 13.32 -10.88 -1.56
N PHE A 27 12.46 -9.97 -1.09
CA PHE A 27 12.36 -9.70 0.33
C PHE A 27 11.93 -10.92 1.16
N PRO A 28 12.53 -11.13 2.35
CA PRO A 28 12.06 -12.11 3.30
C PRO A 28 10.62 -11.78 3.75
N LEU A 29 9.85 -12.81 4.10
CA LEU A 29 8.44 -12.71 4.50
C LEU A 29 8.18 -11.62 5.56
N SER A 30 9.14 -11.41 6.48
CA SER A 30 9.08 -10.40 7.54
C SER A 30 9.05 -8.95 7.02
N GLU A 31 9.69 -8.69 5.88
CA GLU A 31 9.70 -7.35 5.29
C GLU A 31 8.42 -7.07 4.50
N GLN A 32 7.79 -8.11 3.93
CA GLN A 32 6.44 -8.01 3.35
C GLN A 32 5.37 -7.75 4.43
N GLU A 33 5.47 -8.40 5.60
CA GLU A 33 4.59 -8.12 6.74
C GLU A 33 4.73 -6.67 7.21
N HIS A 34 5.95 -6.15 7.25
CA HIS A 34 6.23 -4.76 7.63
C HIS A 34 5.65 -3.75 6.61
N LEU A 35 5.82 -4.01 5.31
CA LEU A 35 5.21 -3.22 4.24
C LEU A 35 3.68 -3.22 4.34
N PHE A 36 3.08 -4.39 4.60
CA PHE A 36 1.63 -4.51 4.78
C PHE A 36 1.12 -3.71 5.99
N GLN A 37 1.84 -3.71 7.12
CA GLN A 37 1.49 -2.87 8.27
C GLN A 37 1.59 -1.38 7.94
N ARG A 38 2.64 -0.95 7.23
CA ARG A 38 2.77 0.45 6.78
C ARG A 38 1.63 0.89 5.87
N LEU A 39 1.19 0.03 4.94
CA LEU A 39 0.03 0.30 4.07
C LEU A 39 -1.28 0.40 4.86
N LEU A 40 -1.47 -0.43 5.89
CA LEU A 40 -2.63 -0.34 6.79
C LEU A 40 -2.66 0.97 7.56
N ASP A 41 -1.53 1.41 8.09
CA ASP A 41 -1.46 2.67 8.83
C ASP A 41 -1.61 3.88 7.92
N LEU A 42 -1.10 3.81 6.68
CA LEU A 42 -1.34 4.84 5.66
C LEU A 42 -2.84 4.92 5.31
N GLU A 43 -3.54 3.79 5.18
CA GLU A 43 -4.98 3.78 4.94
C GLU A 43 -5.77 4.38 6.12
N LYS A 44 -5.39 4.08 7.37
CA LYS A 44 -6.01 4.67 8.56
C LYS A 44 -5.82 6.19 8.60
N ARG A 45 -4.61 6.68 8.31
CA ARG A 45 -4.31 8.12 8.24
C ARG A 45 -5.13 8.80 7.16
N ALA A 46 -5.16 8.22 5.95
CA ALA A 46 -5.95 8.74 4.84
C ALA A 46 -7.45 8.84 5.19
N ARG A 47 -7.99 7.86 5.92
CA ARG A 47 -9.39 7.90 6.41
C ARG A 47 -9.60 8.98 7.48
N ALA A 48 -8.66 9.11 8.42
CA ALA A 48 -8.73 10.12 9.48
C ALA A 48 -8.64 11.55 8.92
N GLU A 49 -7.82 11.75 7.88
CA GLU A 49 -7.62 13.02 7.19
C GLU A 49 -8.71 13.32 6.13
N SER A 50 -9.73 12.46 6.00
CA SER A 50 -10.78 12.56 4.97
C SER A 50 -10.22 12.74 3.56
N ALA A 51 -9.17 11.97 3.24
CA ALA A 51 -8.52 12.01 1.94
C ALA A 51 -9.50 11.70 0.80
N ASP A 52 -9.17 12.21 -0.39
CA ASP A 52 -9.98 12.03 -1.59
C ASP A 52 -10.27 10.54 -1.86
N ALA A 53 -11.47 10.25 -2.39
CA ALA A 53 -11.91 8.90 -2.67
C ALA A 53 -10.97 8.14 -3.63
N VAL A 54 -10.34 8.86 -4.56
CA VAL A 54 -9.34 8.29 -5.49
C VAL A 54 -8.08 7.86 -4.74
N VAL A 55 -7.62 8.67 -3.77
CA VAL A 55 -6.45 8.36 -2.95
C VAL A 55 -6.72 7.16 -2.04
N LEU A 56 -7.90 7.11 -1.42
CA LEU A 56 -8.34 5.97 -0.62
C LEU A 56 -8.45 4.68 -1.45
N ALA A 57 -8.98 4.78 -2.67
CA ALA A 57 -9.08 3.65 -3.59
C ALA A 57 -7.70 3.13 -4.02
N ALA A 58 -6.75 4.03 -4.32
CA ALA A 58 -5.38 3.67 -4.67
C ALA A 58 -4.67 2.92 -3.52
N ILE A 59 -4.71 3.47 -2.30
CA ILE A 59 -4.10 2.84 -1.11
C ILE A 59 -4.73 1.46 -0.85
N SER A 60 -6.06 1.36 -0.93
CA SER A 60 -6.79 0.11 -0.73
C SER A 60 -6.43 -0.96 -1.78
N SER A 61 -6.27 -0.56 -3.04
CA SER A 61 -5.90 -1.44 -4.14
C SER A 61 -4.49 -2.01 -3.94
N VAL A 62 -3.53 -1.14 -3.61
CA VAL A 62 -2.14 -1.53 -3.33
C VAL A 62 -2.06 -2.50 -2.15
N ARG A 63 -2.75 -2.19 -1.04
CA ARG A 63 -2.80 -3.11 0.13
C ARG A 63 -3.34 -4.48 -0.25
N ARG A 64 -4.37 -4.54 -1.09
CA ARG A 64 -4.94 -5.80 -1.57
C ARG A 64 -3.93 -6.59 -2.39
N MET A 65 -3.18 -5.93 -3.27
CA MET A 65 -2.15 -6.57 -4.08
C MET A 65 -0.99 -7.10 -3.23
N SER A 66 -0.49 -6.32 -2.27
CA SER A 66 0.59 -6.77 -1.37
C SER A 66 0.15 -7.97 -0.53
N GLY A 67 -1.11 -8.00 -0.07
CA GLY A 67 -1.67 -9.17 0.63
C GLY A 67 -1.75 -10.42 -0.26
N VAL A 68 -2.15 -10.27 -1.53
CA VAL A 68 -2.19 -11.38 -2.49
C VAL A 68 -0.78 -11.90 -2.78
N ALA A 69 0.19 -11.01 -2.99
CA ALA A 69 1.59 -11.37 -3.22
C ALA A 69 2.18 -12.15 -2.03
N ALA A 70 1.90 -11.72 -0.79
CA ALA A 70 2.32 -12.45 0.41
C ALA A 70 1.72 -13.86 0.49
N THR A 71 0.45 -14.04 0.10
CA THR A 71 -0.18 -15.38 0.05
C THR A 71 0.34 -16.27 -1.08
N ALA A 72 0.74 -15.68 -2.21
CA ALA A 72 1.30 -16.42 -3.35
C ALA A 72 2.74 -16.90 -3.09
N LEU A 73 3.51 -16.18 -2.26
CA LEU A 73 4.83 -16.61 -1.80
C LEU A 73 4.80 -17.78 -0.82
N TRP A 74 3.65 -18.05 -0.20
CA TRP A 74 3.49 -19.20 0.68
C TRP A 74 3.21 -20.45 -0.17
N PRO A 75 4.15 -21.40 -0.31
CA PRO A 75 3.82 -22.63 -0.97
C PRO A 75 2.70 -23.31 -0.16
N PRO A 76 1.62 -23.80 -0.78
CA PRO A 76 0.65 -24.59 -0.06
C PRO A 76 1.43 -25.74 0.56
N ARG A 77 1.42 -25.84 1.89
CA ARG A 77 1.87 -27.03 2.58
C ARG A 77 0.92 -28.14 2.15
N VAL A 78 1.21 -28.78 1.03
CA VAL A 78 0.60 -30.04 0.65
C VAL A 78 1.05 -30.98 1.76
N ARG A 79 0.16 -31.20 2.74
CA ARG A 79 0.38 -32.15 3.82
C ARG A 79 0.29 -33.53 3.16
N GLY A 80 1.40 -33.95 2.56
CA GLY A 80 1.55 -35.26 1.94
C GLY A 80 1.68 -36.32 3.02
N HIS A 81 0.67 -37.19 3.04
CA HIS A 81 0.57 -38.52 3.66
C HIS A 81 0.64 -38.63 5.19
#